data_AF-A0A078AI21-F1
#
_entry.id   AF-A0A078AI21-F1
#
_cell.length_a   1.000
_cell.length_b   1.000
_cell.length_c   1.000
_cell.angle_alpha   90.00
_cell.angle_beta   90.00
_cell.angle_gamma   90.00
#
_symmetry.space_group_name_H-M   'P 1'
#
loop_
_entity.id
_entity.type
_entity.pdbx_description
1 polymer ?
#
loop_
_entity_poly.entity_id
_entity_poly.type
_entity_poly.pdbx_seq_one_letter_code
_entity_poly.pdbx_strand_id
1 'polypeptide(L)'
;MSVNTESSSYEPLIQQTRSSKIRKQAIVTIASVALIAVGFAQIFGQSDSEGFLGAKNQMSLVGVSQQISIPGQNFIDVFVDKDLILGLTYKFSKKNAIAYYARAYNPYDKTWVDYKMEGIITNSKVNAQGKRVMFSDNEECYIHYPDGNSNSISGVQDAALDNNGTIFAIATQDLSNDQYRRFGSVAKFYSNKLYRNVEVYQEKPVLVKQNGNLEDFNQLCVQQISAGQNNGGGLFALSCEQQKDSLYQVMRWNQGLKSWENIDDTFAEKIATFSNDVVYIFRQSSIFELTIKK
;
A
#
# COMPACT_ATOMS: atom_id res chain seq x y z
N MET A 1 -11.16 -72.31 -41.57
CA MET A 1 -11.96 -72.96 -40.51
C MET A 1 -11.20 -72.77 -39.20
N SER A 2 -11.76 -72.42 -38.05
CA SER A 2 -13.11 -71.90 -37.74
C SER A 2 -13.13 -71.43 -36.27
N VAL A 3 -13.58 -70.18 -36.05
CA VAL A 3 -14.46 -69.71 -34.95
C VAL A 3 -14.02 -69.84 -33.48
N ASN A 4 -14.04 -68.68 -32.78
CA ASN A 4 -14.41 -68.31 -31.38
C ASN A 4 -14.70 -69.44 -30.35
N THR A 5 -14.49 -69.30 -29.03
CA THR A 5 -14.82 -68.20 -28.07
C THR A 5 -13.87 -68.26 -26.82
N GLU A 6 -13.88 -67.44 -25.74
CA GLU A 6 -14.45 -66.13 -25.33
C GLU A 6 -13.76 -65.60 -24.03
N SER A 7 -13.89 -64.28 -23.73
CA SER A 7 -13.80 -63.65 -22.38
C SER A 7 -12.44 -63.71 -21.62
N SER A 8 -11.98 -62.72 -20.82
CA SER A 8 -12.65 -61.56 -20.21
C SER A 8 -11.75 -60.29 -20.08
N SER A 9 -12.48 -59.17 -20.07
CA SER A 9 -12.19 -57.80 -19.62
C SER A 9 -11.08 -57.49 -18.60
N TYR A 10 -10.34 -56.41 -18.88
CA TYR A 10 -9.96 -55.40 -17.88
C TYR A 10 -10.21 -54.00 -18.46
N GLU A 11 -11.22 -53.29 -17.94
CA GLU A 11 -11.50 -51.89 -18.28
C GLU A 11 -10.63 -50.92 -17.45
N PRO A 12 -10.13 -49.82 -18.04
CA PRO A 12 -9.81 -48.63 -17.28
C PRO A 12 -11.09 -47.82 -17.03
N LEU A 13 -11.39 -47.57 -15.75
CA LEU A 13 -12.39 -46.60 -15.32
C LEU A 13 -12.09 -45.21 -15.91
N ILE A 14 -13.02 -44.68 -16.70
CA ILE A 14 -13.62 -43.32 -16.57
C ILE A 14 -14.78 -43.22 -17.57
N GLN A 15 -16.01 -43.21 -17.06
CA GLN A 15 -17.20 -42.90 -17.88
C GLN A 15 -17.20 -41.42 -18.25
N GLN A 16 -17.12 -41.13 -19.56
CA GLN A 16 -17.34 -39.78 -20.08
C GLN A 16 -18.82 -39.58 -20.46
N THR A 17 -19.68 -39.26 -19.50
CA THR A 17 -21.06 -38.84 -19.78
C THR A 17 -21.59 -37.77 -18.82
N ARG A 18 -21.70 -36.53 -19.31
CA ARG A 18 -22.86 -35.64 -19.00
C ARG A 18 -23.02 -34.48 -19.99
N SER A 19 -23.80 -34.77 -21.03
CA SER A 19 -24.80 -33.89 -21.67
C SER A 19 -24.42 -32.45 -22.06
N SER A 20 -24.21 -32.24 -23.36
CA SER A 20 -24.12 -30.91 -23.99
C SER A 20 -25.40 -30.06 -23.89
N LYS A 21 -26.56 -30.64 -23.56
CA LYS A 21 -27.82 -29.89 -23.34
C LYS A 21 -27.72 -28.93 -22.15
N ILE A 22 -27.02 -29.31 -21.08
CA ILE A 22 -26.91 -28.49 -19.86
C ILE A 22 -26.10 -27.21 -20.15
N ARG A 23 -25.01 -27.31 -20.92
CA ARG A 23 -24.24 -26.12 -21.37
C ARG A 23 -25.09 -25.17 -22.22
N LYS A 24 -25.94 -25.68 -23.13
CA LYS A 24 -26.80 -24.81 -23.96
C LYS A 24 -27.85 -24.07 -23.13
N GLN A 25 -28.47 -24.71 -22.16
CA GLN A 25 -29.43 -24.04 -21.27
C GLN A 25 -28.74 -22.98 -20.40
N ALA A 26 -27.57 -23.26 -19.82
CA ALA A 26 -26.83 -22.28 -19.03
C ALA A 26 -26.45 -21.02 -19.83
N ILE A 27 -25.97 -21.20 -21.07
CA ILE A 27 -25.63 -20.08 -21.97
C ILE A 27 -26.86 -19.25 -22.32
N VAL A 28 -28.00 -19.88 -22.62
CA VAL A 28 -29.25 -19.17 -22.91
C VAL A 28 -29.73 -18.39 -21.68
N THR A 29 -29.73 -18.98 -20.48
CA THR A 29 -30.14 -18.28 -19.26
C THR A 29 -29.26 -17.06 -18.97
N ILE A 30 -27.93 -17.18 -19.13
CA ILE A 30 -26.99 -16.05 -18.95
C ILE A 30 -27.28 -14.95 -19.99
N ALA A 31 -27.49 -15.32 -21.26
CA ALA A 31 -27.83 -14.36 -22.32
C ALA A 31 -29.17 -13.65 -22.07
N SER A 32 -30.19 -14.37 -21.57
CA SER A 32 -31.49 -13.81 -21.20
C SER A 32 -31.37 -12.81 -20.04
N VAL A 33 -30.61 -13.13 -18.99
CA VAL A 33 -30.39 -12.22 -17.86
C VAL A 33 -29.63 -10.96 -18.30
N ALA A 34 -28.62 -11.10 -19.17
CA ALA A 34 -27.90 -9.96 -19.74
C ALA A 34 -28.80 -9.07 -20.62
N LEU A 35 -29.64 -9.65 -21.48
CA LEU A 35 -30.61 -8.92 -22.30
C LEU A 35 -31.66 -8.19 -21.46
N ILE A 36 -32.15 -8.83 -20.38
CA ILE A 36 -33.08 -8.21 -19.44
C ILE A 36 -32.41 -7.02 -18.72
N ALA A 37 -31.16 -7.17 -18.28
CA ALA A 37 -30.41 -6.07 -17.64
C ALA A 37 -30.16 -4.89 -18.60
N VAL A 38 -29.80 -5.15 -19.86
CA VAL A 38 -29.65 -4.10 -20.89
C VAL A 38 -31.01 -3.45 -21.22
N GLY A 39 -32.08 -4.23 -21.27
CA GLY A 39 -33.45 -3.72 -21.45
C GLY A 39 -33.89 -2.81 -20.30
N PHE A 40 -33.62 -3.18 -19.05
CA PHE A 40 -33.88 -2.32 -17.89
C PHE A 40 -33.05 -1.02 -17.94
N ALA A 41 -31.78 -1.09 -18.33
CA ALA A 41 -30.94 0.10 -18.51
C ALA A 41 -31.46 1.05 -19.61
N GLN A 42 -32.11 0.53 -20.66
CA GLN A 42 -32.71 1.34 -21.72
C GLN A 42 -34.11 1.88 -21.36
N ILE A 43 -34.93 1.11 -20.66
CA ILE A 43 -36.32 1.48 -20.30
C ILE A 43 -36.36 2.47 -19.13
N PHE A 44 -35.45 2.35 -18.16
CA PHE A 44 -35.37 3.23 -16.99
C PHE A 44 -34.25 4.28 -17.10
N GLY A 45 -33.50 4.30 -18.21
CA GLY A 45 -32.42 5.25 -18.49
C GLY A 45 -32.88 6.57 -19.11
N GLN A 46 -34.19 6.84 -19.22
CA GLN A 46 -34.73 8.07 -19.80
C GLN A 46 -35.79 8.71 -18.89
N SER A 47 -35.35 9.69 -18.08
CA SER A 47 -36.16 10.82 -17.66
C SER A 47 -35.29 12.08 -17.72
N ASP A 48 -35.80 13.10 -18.41
CA ASP A 48 -35.07 14.12 -19.15
C ASP A 48 -34.13 15.10 -18.40
N SER A 49 -33.27 15.72 -19.22
CA SER A 49 -32.77 17.10 -19.10
C SER A 49 -31.88 17.46 -17.90
N GLU A 50 -30.61 17.05 -17.95
CA GLU A 50 -29.44 17.92 -18.17
C GLU A 50 -28.17 17.22 -17.67
N GLY A 51 -27.18 16.98 -18.55
CA GLY A 51 -25.85 16.51 -18.13
C GLY A 51 -25.26 15.28 -18.82
N PHE A 52 -25.93 14.63 -19.78
CA PHE A 52 -25.39 13.39 -20.39
C PHE A 52 -24.23 13.59 -21.41
N LEU A 53 -23.91 14.84 -21.78
CA LEU A 53 -22.63 15.22 -22.41
C LEU A 53 -21.59 15.70 -21.38
N GLY A 54 -21.94 15.66 -20.10
CA GLY A 54 -21.12 16.00 -18.94
C GLY A 54 -20.31 14.83 -18.39
N ALA A 55 -20.30 13.68 -19.07
CA ALA A 55 -19.24 12.69 -18.95
C ALA A 55 -17.93 13.29 -19.50
N LYS A 56 -17.36 14.25 -18.75
CA LYS A 56 -15.95 14.62 -18.86
C LYS A 56 -15.18 13.31 -18.91
N ASN A 57 -14.28 13.18 -19.88
CA ASN A 57 -13.28 12.13 -19.88
C ASN A 57 -12.46 12.26 -18.59
N GLN A 58 -12.90 11.59 -17.52
CA GLN A 58 -12.08 11.36 -16.34
C GLN A 58 -11.00 10.39 -16.80
N MET A 59 -9.92 10.96 -17.32
CA MET A 59 -8.72 10.23 -17.63
C MET A 59 -8.24 9.60 -16.34
N SER A 60 -8.39 8.29 -16.23
CA SER A 60 -7.91 7.49 -15.10
C SER A 60 -6.51 7.94 -14.73
N LEU A 61 -6.32 8.34 -13.47
CA LEU A 61 -5.05 8.78 -12.94
C LEU A 61 -4.04 7.62 -12.91
N VAL A 62 -4.50 6.37 -12.83
CA VAL A 62 -3.63 5.19 -12.97
C VAL A 62 -3.17 5.02 -14.43
N GLY A 63 -1.85 5.09 -14.63
CA GLY A 63 -1.16 4.73 -15.87
C GLY A 63 -0.81 3.26 -15.95
N VAL A 64 -0.28 2.71 -14.86
CA VAL A 64 0.08 1.29 -14.75
C VAL A 64 -0.30 0.81 -13.35
N SER A 65 -0.89 -0.39 -13.27
CA SER A 65 -1.03 -1.16 -12.04
C SER A 65 -0.37 -2.52 -12.24
N GLN A 66 0.66 -2.82 -11.45
CA GLN A 66 1.39 -4.09 -11.51
C GLN A 66 1.39 -4.76 -10.13
N GLN A 67 0.88 -5.99 -10.03
CA GLN A 67 1.06 -6.79 -8.82
C GLN A 67 2.52 -7.25 -8.72
N ILE A 68 3.15 -7.05 -7.57
CA ILE A 68 4.51 -7.51 -7.30
C ILE A 68 4.42 -8.91 -6.67
N SER A 69 4.92 -9.92 -7.38
CA SER A 69 4.98 -11.29 -6.88
C SER A 69 6.07 -11.43 -5.82
N ILE A 70 5.67 -11.75 -4.58
CA ILE A 70 6.59 -11.98 -3.44
C ILE A 70 6.69 -13.50 -3.20
N PRO A 71 7.74 -14.18 -3.67
CA PRO A 71 7.75 -15.64 -3.69
C PRO A 71 7.89 -16.27 -2.28
N GLY A 72 6.94 -17.14 -1.91
CA GLY A 72 7.17 -18.24 -0.96
C GLY A 72 7.23 -17.93 0.54
N GLN A 73 6.67 -16.80 1.02
CA GLN A 73 6.49 -16.53 2.46
C GLN A 73 5.20 -15.73 2.71
N ASN A 74 4.74 -15.70 3.96
CA ASN A 74 3.65 -14.86 4.40
C ASN A 74 4.16 -13.40 4.56
N PHE A 75 3.32 -12.45 4.17
CA PHE A 75 3.65 -11.02 4.15
C PHE A 75 3.17 -10.29 5.41
N ILE A 76 3.90 -9.26 5.83
CA ILE A 76 3.60 -8.43 7.02
C ILE A 76 3.42 -6.96 6.63
N ASP A 77 4.39 -6.35 5.94
CA ASP A 77 4.39 -4.90 5.69
C ASP A 77 5.26 -4.46 4.50
N VAL A 78 4.95 -3.28 3.94
CA VAL A 78 5.70 -2.65 2.84
C VAL A 78 6.29 -1.32 3.27
N PHE A 79 7.57 -1.12 3.00
CA PHE A 79 8.24 0.18 3.08
C PHE A 79 8.94 0.51 1.78
N VAL A 80 9.25 1.79 1.60
CA VAL A 80 10.14 2.27 0.55
C VAL A 80 11.45 2.71 1.18
N ASP A 81 12.54 2.14 0.67
CA ASP A 81 13.89 2.68 0.84
C ASP A 81 14.24 3.53 -0.41
N LYS A 82 15.36 4.25 -0.39
CA LYS A 82 15.75 5.22 -1.42
C LYS A 82 15.62 4.67 -2.85
N ASP A 83 16.14 3.46 -3.08
CA ASP A 83 16.21 2.84 -4.40
C ASP A 83 15.52 1.47 -4.44
N LEU A 84 14.84 1.05 -3.36
CA LEU A 84 14.35 -0.33 -3.14
C LEU A 84 12.97 -0.32 -2.47
N ILE A 85 12.18 -1.37 -2.68
CA ILE A 85 10.99 -1.68 -1.85
C ILE A 85 11.40 -2.70 -0.80
N LEU A 86 11.08 -2.46 0.47
CA LEU A 86 11.30 -3.43 1.55
C LEU A 86 9.98 -4.12 1.89
N GLY A 87 9.85 -5.39 1.53
CA GLY A 87 8.74 -6.25 1.95
C GLY A 87 9.13 -7.07 3.18
N LEU A 88 8.44 -6.88 4.30
CA LEU A 88 8.61 -7.73 5.48
C LEU A 88 7.85 -9.03 5.33
N THR A 89 8.55 -10.13 5.60
CA THR A 89 8.03 -11.48 5.46
C THR A 89 8.52 -12.38 6.57
N TYR A 90 7.80 -13.48 6.81
CA TYR A 90 8.22 -14.48 7.79
C TYR A 90 8.07 -15.91 7.27
N LYS A 91 8.93 -16.79 7.78
CA LYS A 91 8.93 -18.21 7.45
C LYS A 91 9.01 -19.06 8.72
N PHE A 92 8.18 -20.09 8.79
CA PHE A 92 8.34 -21.15 9.78
C PHE A 92 9.53 -22.04 9.42
N SER A 93 10.48 -22.17 10.35
CA SER A 93 11.56 -23.14 10.26
C SER A 93 11.03 -24.58 10.46
N LYS A 94 11.87 -25.59 10.16
CA LYS A 94 11.56 -27.01 10.44
C LYS A 94 11.31 -27.34 11.92
N LYS A 95 11.56 -26.39 12.84
CA LYS A 95 11.33 -26.51 14.29
C LYS A 95 10.17 -25.62 14.77
N ASN A 96 9.32 -25.13 13.87
CA ASN A 96 8.23 -24.16 14.11
C ASN A 96 8.65 -22.79 14.67
N ALA A 97 9.95 -22.55 14.92
CA ALA A 97 10.44 -21.20 15.19
C ALA A 97 10.26 -20.30 13.96
N ILE A 98 9.76 -19.08 14.18
CA ILE A 98 9.57 -18.06 13.16
C ILE A 98 10.92 -17.39 12.87
N ALA A 99 11.27 -17.23 11.60
CA ALA A 99 12.37 -16.41 11.14
C ALA A 99 11.83 -15.26 10.28
N TYR A 100 12.23 -14.03 10.62
CA TYR A 100 11.84 -12.80 9.92
C TYR A 100 12.87 -12.43 8.86
N TYR A 101 12.38 -11.95 7.72
CA TYR A 101 13.18 -11.52 6.59
C TYR A 101 12.64 -10.20 6.05
N ALA A 102 13.52 -9.20 5.95
CA ALA A 102 13.30 -8.04 5.11
C ALA A 102 13.75 -8.43 3.70
N ARG A 103 12.86 -8.33 2.72
CA ARG A 103 13.21 -8.56 1.32
C ARG A 103 13.25 -7.25 0.59
N ALA A 104 14.41 -6.88 0.06
CA ALA A 104 14.51 -5.77 -0.85
C ALA A 104 14.17 -6.22 -2.27
N TYR A 105 13.15 -5.62 -2.87
CA TYR A 105 12.93 -5.67 -4.32
C TYR A 105 13.58 -4.44 -4.95
N ASN A 106 14.41 -4.66 -5.97
CA ASN A 106 14.94 -3.59 -6.79
C ASN A 106 14.01 -3.36 -7.99
N PRO A 107 13.32 -2.21 -8.10
CA PRO A 107 12.39 -1.95 -9.20
C PRO A 107 13.10 -1.80 -10.56
N TYR A 108 14.39 -1.50 -10.59
CA TYR A 108 15.15 -1.27 -11.83
C TYR A 108 15.54 -2.57 -12.54
N ASP A 109 16.00 -3.59 -11.80
CA ASP A 109 16.42 -4.90 -12.35
C ASP A 109 15.42 -6.04 -12.07
N LYS A 110 14.39 -5.78 -11.24
CA LYS A 110 13.33 -6.70 -10.83
C LYS A 110 13.82 -7.90 -10.00
N THR A 111 14.96 -7.77 -9.33
CA THR A 111 15.52 -8.80 -8.44
C THR A 111 15.07 -8.64 -6.99
N TRP A 112 15.24 -9.71 -6.20
CA TRP A 112 14.98 -9.75 -4.76
C TRP A 112 16.25 -10.11 -3.99
N VAL A 113 16.48 -9.45 -2.86
CA VAL A 113 17.54 -9.77 -1.89
C VAL A 113 16.91 -9.97 -0.50
N ASP A 114 17.10 -11.15 0.09
CA ASP A 114 16.59 -11.49 1.43
C ASP A 114 17.65 -11.16 2.50
N TYR A 115 17.29 -10.27 3.44
CA TYR A 115 18.07 -9.96 4.64
C TYR A 115 17.43 -10.64 5.84
N LYS A 116 18.20 -11.48 6.54
CA LYS A 116 17.78 -12.07 7.81
C LYS A 116 17.73 -10.97 8.88
N MET A 117 16.63 -10.91 9.64
CA MET A 117 16.44 -9.94 10.71
C MET A 117 16.53 -10.60 12.09
N GLU A 118 16.84 -9.79 13.10
CA GLU A 118 16.86 -10.22 14.52
C GLU A 118 15.54 -9.89 15.25
N GLY A 119 14.80 -8.89 14.79
CA GLY A 119 13.44 -8.53 15.23
C GLY A 119 12.58 -8.04 14.06
N ILE A 120 11.34 -7.64 14.32
CA ILE A 120 10.41 -7.09 13.32
C ILE A 120 10.63 -5.57 13.21
N ILE A 121 10.74 -5.04 11.99
CA ILE A 121 10.59 -3.58 11.75
C ILE A 121 9.09 -3.25 11.79
N THR A 122 8.68 -2.32 12.64
CA THR A 122 7.29 -1.91 12.78
C THR A 122 6.95 -0.67 11.93
N ASN A 123 7.96 0.14 11.61
CA ASN A 123 7.86 1.34 10.76
C ASN A 123 9.25 1.69 10.22
N SER A 124 9.37 2.12 8.96
CA SER A 124 10.62 2.60 8.38
C SER A 124 10.37 3.70 7.37
N LYS A 125 11.15 4.79 7.47
CA LYS A 125 11.06 5.98 6.62
C LYS A 125 12.46 6.43 6.23
N VAL A 126 12.62 6.87 4.98
CA VAL A 126 13.90 7.29 4.40
C VAL A 126 13.77 8.71 3.86
N ASN A 127 14.87 9.48 3.84
CA ASN A 127 14.95 10.75 3.12
C ASN A 127 15.72 10.60 1.78
N ALA A 128 15.76 11.63 0.93
CA ALA A 128 16.46 11.56 -0.37
C ALA A 128 17.97 11.32 -0.24
N GLN A 129 18.58 11.65 0.90
CA GLN A 129 19.99 11.34 1.19
C GLN A 129 20.22 9.88 1.62
N GLY A 130 19.18 9.08 1.86
CA GLY A 130 19.30 7.71 2.37
C GLY A 130 19.52 7.62 3.89
N LYS A 131 19.29 8.70 4.64
CA LYS A 131 19.17 8.63 6.11
C LYS A 131 17.83 7.98 6.43
N ARG A 132 17.80 7.03 7.36
CA ARG A 132 16.61 6.21 7.69
C ARG A 132 16.21 6.41 9.15
N VAL A 133 14.91 6.52 9.39
CA VAL A 133 14.28 6.21 10.67
C VAL A 133 13.77 4.79 10.59
N MET A 134 14.03 3.97 11.61
CA MET A 134 13.57 2.58 11.69
C MET A 134 13.10 2.28 13.11
N PHE A 135 11.88 1.77 13.24
CA PHE A 135 11.31 1.31 14.49
C PHE A 135 11.31 -0.21 14.52
N SER A 136 11.68 -0.79 15.66
CA SER A 136 11.58 -2.23 15.91
C SER A 136 10.43 -2.58 16.86
N ASP A 137 10.14 -3.87 16.98
CA ASP A 137 9.18 -4.47 17.91
C ASP A 137 9.52 -4.28 19.39
N ASN A 138 10.74 -3.87 19.71
CA ASN A 138 11.17 -3.46 21.06
C ASN A 138 10.90 -1.97 21.39
N GLU A 139 10.13 -1.26 20.55
CA GLU A 139 9.79 0.17 20.70
C GLU A 139 10.96 1.17 20.62
N GLU A 140 12.15 0.72 20.19
CA GLU A 140 13.28 1.62 19.95
C GLU A 140 13.23 2.23 18.53
N CYS A 141 13.62 3.52 18.44
CA CYS A 141 13.75 4.24 17.19
C CYS A 141 15.24 4.40 16.83
N TYR A 142 15.65 3.79 15.73
CA TYR A 142 17.00 3.83 15.20
C TYR A 142 17.11 4.81 14.03
N ILE A 143 18.15 5.63 14.05
CA ILE A 143 18.50 6.59 13.01
C ILE A 143 19.77 6.10 12.33
N HIS A 144 19.66 5.63 11.09
CA HIS A 144 20.80 5.15 10.31
C HIS A 144 21.23 6.18 9.26
N TYR A 145 22.54 6.39 9.13
CA TYR A 145 23.15 7.30 8.17
C TYR A 145 23.84 6.53 7.03
N PRO A 146 23.96 7.10 5.81
CA PRO A 146 24.59 6.43 4.67
C PRO A 146 26.07 6.07 4.83
N ASP A 147 26.76 6.70 5.79
CA ASP A 147 28.16 6.43 6.15
C ASP A 147 28.32 5.22 7.08
N GLY A 148 27.21 4.56 7.46
CA GLY A 148 27.17 3.43 8.38
C GLY A 148 27.01 3.80 9.85
N ASN A 149 27.02 5.10 10.21
CA ASN A 149 26.75 5.52 11.58
C ASN A 149 25.28 5.27 11.95
N SER A 150 25.04 4.95 13.21
CA SER A 150 23.69 4.81 13.77
C SER A 150 23.58 5.40 15.17
N ASN A 151 22.43 6.00 15.47
CA ASN A 151 22.06 6.48 16.79
C ASN A 151 20.67 5.92 17.15
N SER A 152 20.36 5.74 18.43
CA SER A 152 19.00 5.42 18.88
C SER A 152 18.37 6.58 19.65
N ILE A 153 17.05 6.67 19.59
CA ILE A 153 16.22 7.61 20.35
C ILE A 153 15.10 6.81 21.01
N SER A 154 14.97 6.96 22.33
CA SER A 154 13.92 6.31 23.12
C SER A 154 12.72 7.24 23.35
N GLY A 155 11.56 6.64 23.57
CA GLY A 155 10.33 7.39 23.86
C GLY A 155 9.74 8.13 22.66
N VAL A 156 9.85 7.54 21.47
CA VAL A 156 9.31 8.06 20.20
C VAL A 156 8.22 7.12 19.69
N GLN A 157 7.05 7.65 19.35
CA GLN A 157 5.94 6.92 18.76
C GLN A 157 6.07 6.81 17.23
N ASP A 158 6.50 7.89 16.59
CA ASP A 158 6.73 7.98 15.15
C ASP A 158 7.73 9.11 14.86
N ALA A 159 8.53 9.00 13.80
CA ALA A 159 9.47 10.03 13.40
C ALA A 159 9.83 9.97 11.92
N ALA A 160 10.21 11.13 11.37
CA ALA A 160 10.72 11.31 10.02
C ALA A 160 11.91 12.27 9.99
N LEU A 161 12.66 12.30 8.89
CA LEU A 161 13.91 13.06 8.71
C LEU A 161 13.82 14.03 7.53
N ASP A 162 14.29 15.27 7.69
CA ASP A 162 14.63 16.11 6.53
C ASP A 162 16.01 15.72 5.93
N ASN A 163 16.38 16.31 4.79
CA ASN A 163 17.67 16.00 4.16
C ASN A 163 18.87 16.50 4.96
N ASN A 164 18.71 17.56 5.77
CA ASN A 164 19.74 18.03 6.71
C ASN A 164 20.00 17.01 7.84
N GLY A 165 19.01 16.16 8.15
CA GLY A 165 19.04 15.23 9.27
C GLY A 165 18.38 15.77 10.54
N THR A 166 17.57 16.83 10.42
CA THR A 166 16.64 17.23 11.48
C THR A 166 15.61 16.11 11.64
N ILE A 167 15.46 15.62 12.87
CA ILE A 167 14.49 14.60 13.22
C ILE A 167 13.20 15.29 13.67
N PHE A 168 12.08 14.90 13.06
CA PHE A 168 10.74 15.32 13.46
C PHE A 168 10.08 14.11 14.11
N ALA A 169 9.82 14.14 15.41
CA ALA A 169 9.43 12.99 16.22
C ALA A 169 8.20 13.29 17.07
N ILE A 170 7.30 12.32 17.23
CA ILE A 170 6.19 12.36 18.18
C ILE A 170 6.64 11.62 19.44
N ALA A 171 6.59 12.26 20.61
CA ALA A 171 7.02 11.65 21.87
C ALA A 171 5.96 10.66 22.40
N THR A 172 6.36 9.52 22.98
CA THR A 172 5.42 8.63 23.70
C THR A 172 4.97 9.18 25.05
N GLN A 173 5.72 10.14 25.60
CA GLN A 173 5.38 10.79 26.87
C GLN A 173 4.56 12.06 26.64
N ASP A 174 3.64 12.31 27.57
CA ASP A 174 2.82 13.53 27.64
C ASP A 174 3.69 14.81 27.67
N LEU A 175 3.90 15.41 26.50
CA LEU A 175 4.40 16.77 26.40
C LEU A 175 3.23 17.74 26.59
N SER A 176 3.23 18.45 27.72
CA SER A 176 2.15 19.35 28.15
C SER A 176 2.04 20.63 27.31
N ASN A 177 3.06 20.93 26.50
CA ASN A 177 3.08 21.94 25.45
C ASN A 177 3.92 21.40 24.28
N ASP A 178 3.70 21.90 23.06
CA ASP A 178 4.51 21.59 21.85
C ASP A 178 5.94 22.22 21.90
N GLN A 179 6.56 22.31 23.08
CA GLN A 179 7.87 22.93 23.27
C GLN A 179 9.01 21.89 23.26
N TYR A 180 9.50 21.70 22.04
CA TYR A 180 10.89 21.46 21.59
C TYR A 180 12.02 21.22 22.63
N ARG A 181 12.95 20.34 22.22
CA ARG A 181 14.27 20.02 22.81
C ARG A 181 14.31 19.08 24.02
N ARG A 182 14.01 17.80 23.75
CA ARG A 182 14.93 16.73 24.17
C ARG A 182 15.90 16.43 23.00
N PHE A 183 17.08 15.88 23.28
CA PHE A 183 18.11 15.49 22.29
C PHE A 183 18.72 16.62 21.43
N GLY A 184 19.39 17.57 22.09
CA GLY A 184 20.24 18.57 21.43
C GLY A 184 19.50 19.49 20.46
N SER A 185 20.21 19.98 19.44
CA SER A 185 19.64 20.83 18.38
C SER A 185 19.01 20.04 17.21
N VAL A 186 19.13 18.70 17.22
CA VAL A 186 18.89 17.85 16.04
C VAL A 186 17.44 17.33 15.96
N ALA A 187 16.78 17.15 17.10
CA ALA A 187 15.43 16.60 17.15
C ALA A 187 14.35 17.62 17.59
N LYS A 188 13.22 17.57 16.90
CA LYS A 188 12.02 18.37 17.12
C LYS A 188 10.91 17.43 17.58
N PHE A 189 10.36 17.68 18.76
CA PHE A 189 9.40 16.79 19.40
C PHE A 189 7.99 17.40 19.42
N TYR A 190 7.01 16.58 19.06
CA TYR A 190 5.58 16.87 19.03
C TYR A 190 4.84 16.05 20.09
N SER A 191 3.74 16.59 20.63
CA SER A 191 2.92 15.91 21.63
C SER A 191 2.06 14.80 21.01
N ASN A 192 2.12 13.58 21.54
CA ASN A 192 1.22 12.48 21.14
C ASN A 192 -0.25 12.75 21.48
N LYS A 193 -0.57 13.69 22.38
CA LYS A 193 -1.97 14.13 22.57
C LYS A 193 -2.57 14.82 21.35
N LEU A 194 -1.71 15.44 20.55
CA LEU A 194 -2.12 16.24 19.40
C LEU A 194 -1.91 15.49 18.10
N TYR A 195 -0.79 14.76 17.96
CA TYR A 195 -0.37 14.13 16.70
C TYR A 195 -0.18 12.62 16.84
N ARG A 196 -0.43 11.88 15.75
CA ARG A 196 -0.27 10.42 15.70
C ARG A 196 0.74 9.91 14.68
N ASN A 197 0.99 10.68 13.62
CA ASN A 197 1.85 10.29 12.51
C ASN A 197 2.52 11.54 11.92
N VAL A 198 3.79 11.41 11.54
CA VAL A 198 4.61 12.49 10.96
C VAL A 198 5.38 12.00 9.74
N GLU A 199 5.30 12.74 8.65
CA GLU A 199 6.13 12.53 7.44
C GLU A 199 6.96 13.78 7.14
N VAL A 200 7.94 13.67 6.23
CA VAL A 200 8.63 14.85 5.67
C VAL A 200 8.44 14.90 4.16
N TYR A 201 7.77 15.95 3.69
CA TYR A 201 7.53 16.24 2.28
C TYR A 201 8.11 17.61 1.94
N GLN A 202 9.00 17.67 0.94
CA GLN A 202 9.66 18.91 0.48
C GLN A 202 10.30 19.70 1.64
N GLU A 203 11.12 19.02 2.46
CA GLU A 203 11.79 19.53 3.67
C GLU A 203 10.87 20.05 4.78
N LYS A 204 9.55 19.78 4.71
CA LYS A 204 8.57 20.22 5.73
C LYS A 204 7.92 19.01 6.41
N PRO A 205 7.72 19.06 7.74
CA PRO A 205 6.94 18.05 8.43
C PRO A 205 5.47 18.11 7.96
N VAL A 206 4.86 16.95 7.77
CA VAL A 206 3.43 16.79 7.53
C VAL A 206 2.87 16.03 8.72
N LEU A 207 1.98 16.67 9.48
CA LEU A 207 1.49 16.17 10.76
C LEU A 207 0.03 15.73 10.65
N VAL A 208 -0.23 14.47 11.04
CA VAL A 208 -1.59 13.93 11.21
C VAL A 208 -1.97 14.06 12.68
N LYS A 209 -3.07 14.76 12.96
CA LYS A 209 -3.60 14.90 14.31
C LYS A 209 -4.22 13.60 14.81
N GLN A 210 -4.41 13.45 16.12
CA GLN A 210 -4.99 12.24 16.72
C GLN A 210 -6.38 11.89 16.16
N ASN A 211 -7.19 12.91 15.82
CA ASN A 211 -8.48 12.75 15.16
C ASN A 211 -8.41 12.41 13.66
N GLY A 212 -7.21 12.27 13.08
CA GLY A 212 -6.97 12.00 11.66
C GLY A 212 -6.85 13.23 10.77
N ASN A 213 -7.15 14.44 11.24
CA ASN A 213 -7.02 15.63 10.41
C ASN A 213 -5.55 16.00 10.18
N LEU A 214 -5.18 16.29 8.93
CA LEU A 214 -3.92 16.96 8.64
C LEU A 214 -3.93 18.39 9.19
N GLU A 215 -2.78 18.82 9.72
CA GLU A 215 -2.60 20.21 10.16
C GLU A 215 -2.52 21.19 8.99
N ASP A 216 -1.74 20.82 7.97
CA ASP A 216 -1.58 21.52 6.70
C ASP A 216 -2.35 20.81 5.57
N PHE A 217 -2.11 21.17 4.30
CA PHE A 217 -2.66 20.47 3.12
C PHE A 217 -4.20 20.37 3.11
N ASN A 218 -4.86 21.52 3.31
CA ASN A 218 -6.31 21.72 3.28
C ASN A 218 -7.13 20.93 4.32
N GLN A 219 -6.54 20.47 5.42
CA GLN A 219 -7.25 19.82 6.53
C GLN A 219 -8.12 18.61 6.09
N LEU A 220 -7.48 17.62 5.48
CA LEU A 220 -8.13 16.34 5.14
C LEU A 220 -8.05 15.35 6.31
N CYS A 221 -9.11 14.57 6.55
CA CYS A 221 -9.05 13.43 7.45
C CYS A 221 -8.40 12.22 6.76
N VAL A 222 -7.25 11.80 7.25
CA VAL A 222 -6.43 10.70 6.72
C VAL A 222 -6.16 9.63 7.78
N GLN A 223 -6.24 8.36 7.38
CA GLN A 223 -5.85 7.23 8.22
C GLN A 223 -4.32 7.09 8.28
N GLN A 224 -3.65 7.22 7.14
CA GLN A 224 -2.20 7.16 6.96
C GLN A 224 -1.77 8.22 5.93
N ILE A 225 -0.55 8.74 6.07
CA ILE A 225 0.18 9.44 4.99
C ILE A 225 1.50 8.70 4.66
N SER A 226 2.03 8.94 3.47
CA SER A 226 3.38 8.52 3.09
C SER A 226 4.01 9.51 2.11
N ALA A 227 5.23 9.95 2.40
CA ALA A 227 5.98 10.91 1.60
C ALA A 227 7.16 10.25 0.86
N GLY A 228 7.05 10.16 -0.46
CA GLY A 228 8.12 9.67 -1.33
C GLY A 228 9.17 10.74 -1.57
N GLN A 229 10.42 10.33 -1.74
CA GLN A 229 11.58 11.23 -1.77
C GLN A 229 12.18 11.40 -3.17
N ASN A 230 11.85 10.51 -4.12
CA ASN A 230 12.39 10.56 -5.47
C ASN A 230 11.57 11.51 -6.38
N ASN A 231 12.24 12.10 -7.38
CA ASN A 231 11.65 12.91 -8.45
C ASN A 231 10.69 14.03 -7.97
N GLY A 232 11.18 14.93 -7.11
CA GLY A 232 10.41 16.05 -6.57
C GLY A 232 9.53 15.71 -5.36
N GLY A 233 9.46 14.41 -5.04
CA GLY A 233 8.71 13.85 -3.93
C GLY A 233 7.20 13.78 -4.21
N GLY A 234 6.55 12.76 -3.65
CA GLY A 234 5.11 12.58 -3.71
C GLY A 234 4.52 12.55 -2.30
N LEU A 235 3.34 13.14 -2.11
CA LEU A 235 2.59 13.01 -0.86
C LEU A 235 1.27 12.29 -1.15
N PHE A 236 1.10 11.13 -0.54
CA PHE A 236 -0.07 10.28 -0.70
C PHE A 236 -0.71 10.00 0.66
N ALA A 237 -2.00 9.69 0.65
CA ALA A 237 -2.77 9.45 1.86
C ALA A 237 -3.81 8.33 1.66
N LEU A 238 -4.22 7.72 2.77
CA LEU A 238 -5.42 6.90 2.89
C LEU A 238 -6.52 7.71 3.58
N SER A 239 -7.76 7.62 3.09
CA SER A 239 -8.92 8.29 3.71
C SER A 239 -9.17 7.82 5.14
N CYS A 240 -9.77 8.65 6.00
CA CYS A 240 -10.31 8.18 7.27
C CYS A 240 -11.47 7.20 7.10
N GLU A 241 -12.35 7.45 6.12
CA GLU A 241 -13.52 6.60 5.89
C GLU A 241 -13.13 5.33 5.15
N GLN A 242 -13.47 4.20 5.76
CA GLN A 242 -13.43 2.87 5.18
C GLN A 242 -14.61 2.70 4.21
N GLN A 243 -14.33 2.45 2.93
CA GLN A 243 -15.38 2.40 1.89
C GLN A 243 -15.66 0.99 1.37
N LYS A 244 -14.68 0.07 1.43
CA LYS A 244 -14.80 -1.26 0.81
C LYS A 244 -13.98 -2.30 1.56
N ASP A 245 -14.62 -3.31 2.15
CA ASP A 245 -13.96 -4.50 2.73
C ASP A 245 -12.73 -4.22 3.63
N SER A 246 -12.82 -3.21 4.51
CA SER A 246 -11.72 -2.73 5.36
C SER A 246 -10.54 -2.03 4.66
N LEU A 247 -10.77 -1.57 3.43
CA LEU A 247 -9.86 -0.74 2.65
C LEU A 247 -10.27 0.74 2.67
N TYR A 248 -9.26 1.60 2.56
CA TYR A 248 -9.37 3.06 2.51
C TYR A 248 -9.05 3.57 1.10
N GLN A 249 -9.67 4.69 0.69
CA GLN A 249 -9.41 5.32 -0.61
C GLN A 249 -7.99 5.87 -0.65
N VAL A 250 -7.25 5.55 -1.72
CA VAL A 250 -5.92 6.11 -1.98
C VAL A 250 -6.07 7.46 -2.64
N MET A 251 -5.33 8.45 -2.14
CA MET A 251 -5.34 9.84 -2.60
C MET A 251 -3.92 10.37 -2.81
N ARG A 252 -3.75 11.29 -3.76
CA ARG A 252 -2.50 12.05 -3.98
C ARG A 252 -2.72 13.53 -3.70
N TRP A 253 -1.72 14.21 -3.14
CA TRP A 253 -1.67 15.67 -3.11
C TRP A 253 -1.22 16.23 -4.46
N ASN A 254 -2.09 17.00 -5.11
CA ASN A 254 -1.74 17.75 -6.31
C ASN A 254 -1.16 19.11 -5.93
N GLN A 255 0.16 19.27 -6.08
CA GLN A 255 0.84 20.53 -5.73
C GLN A 255 0.40 21.72 -6.61
N GLY A 256 0.03 21.47 -7.87
CA GLY A 256 -0.39 22.52 -8.81
C GLY A 256 -1.77 23.08 -8.49
N LEU A 257 -2.73 22.20 -8.18
CA LEU A 257 -4.08 22.58 -7.77
C LEU A 257 -4.19 22.92 -6.28
N LYS A 258 -3.17 22.53 -5.48
CA LYS A 258 -3.18 22.56 -4.01
C LYS A 258 -4.41 21.85 -3.44
N SER A 259 -4.66 20.63 -3.90
CA SER A 259 -5.83 19.83 -3.50
C SER A 259 -5.48 18.35 -3.42
N TRP A 260 -6.26 17.60 -2.65
CA TRP A 260 -6.22 16.14 -2.68
C TRP A 260 -7.07 15.59 -3.82
N GLU A 261 -6.57 14.58 -4.50
CA GLU A 261 -7.23 13.89 -5.61
C GLU A 261 -7.34 12.40 -5.29
N ASN A 262 -8.53 11.82 -5.40
CA ASN A 262 -8.74 10.37 -5.33
C ASN A 262 -8.09 9.71 -6.55
N ILE A 263 -7.29 8.66 -6.33
CA ILE A 263 -6.63 7.92 -7.41
C ILE A 263 -7.60 6.89 -7.98
N ASP A 264 -8.55 7.35 -8.79
CA ASP A 264 -9.63 6.52 -9.34
C ASP A 264 -10.32 5.69 -8.22
N ASP A 265 -10.86 4.50 -8.54
CA ASP A 265 -11.40 3.55 -7.57
C ASP A 265 -10.31 2.69 -6.89
N THR A 266 -9.19 3.32 -6.49
CA THR A 266 -8.07 2.63 -5.83
C THR A 266 -8.24 2.61 -4.31
N PHE A 267 -8.29 1.41 -3.74
CA PHE A 267 -8.38 1.18 -2.29
C PHE A 267 -7.23 0.31 -1.77
N ALA A 268 -6.76 0.59 -0.55
CA ALA A 268 -5.67 -0.13 0.10
C ALA A 268 -5.77 -0.16 1.64
N GLU A 269 -4.99 -1.06 2.25
CA GLU A 269 -4.80 -1.21 3.71
C GLU A 269 -3.62 -0.36 4.19
N LYS A 270 -2.57 -0.26 3.36
CA LYS A 270 -1.38 0.59 3.57
C LYS A 270 -0.86 1.15 2.27
N ILE A 271 -0.11 2.24 2.37
CA ILE A 271 0.62 2.89 1.27
C ILE A 271 2.11 3.09 1.62
N ALA A 272 2.97 3.03 0.62
CA ALA A 272 4.37 3.42 0.71
C ALA A 272 4.79 4.14 -0.58
N THR A 273 5.04 5.45 -0.49
CA THR A 273 5.28 6.31 -1.66
C THR A 273 6.74 6.26 -2.10
N PHE A 274 6.99 6.08 -3.40
CA PHE A 274 8.33 6.12 -3.98
C PHE A 274 8.67 7.50 -4.57
N SER A 275 7.75 8.07 -5.34
CA SER A 275 7.93 9.37 -6.01
C SER A 275 6.59 10.08 -6.19
N ASN A 276 6.60 11.27 -6.82
CA ASN A 276 5.36 11.98 -7.19
C ASN A 276 4.38 11.14 -8.03
N ASP A 277 4.93 10.21 -8.82
CA ASP A 277 4.20 9.45 -9.83
C ASP A 277 4.16 7.94 -9.52
N VAL A 278 4.75 7.47 -8.42
CA VAL A 278 4.79 6.04 -8.07
C VAL A 278 4.51 5.83 -6.59
N VAL A 279 3.49 5.04 -6.29
CA VAL A 279 3.13 4.58 -4.94
C VAL A 279 2.93 3.07 -4.94
N TYR A 280 3.44 2.41 -3.91
CA TYR A 280 3.15 1.01 -3.64
C TYR A 280 1.98 0.92 -2.66
N ILE A 281 1.00 0.08 -2.97
CA ILE A 281 -0.15 -0.15 -2.12
C ILE A 281 -0.18 -1.60 -1.65
N PHE A 282 -0.57 -1.81 -0.39
CA PHE A 282 -0.82 -3.14 0.14
C PHE A 282 -2.34 -3.36 0.27
N ARG A 283 -2.82 -4.48 -0.27
CA ARG A 283 -4.22 -4.94 -0.12
C ARG A 283 -4.28 -6.44 -0.33
N GLN A 284 -5.15 -7.14 0.42
CA GLN A 284 -5.45 -8.56 0.23
C GLN A 284 -4.19 -9.43 0.16
N SER A 285 -3.25 -9.21 1.09
CA SER A 285 -1.96 -9.93 1.16
C SER A 285 -1.05 -9.76 -0.07
N SER A 286 -1.23 -8.70 -0.88
CA SER A 286 -0.43 -8.40 -2.08
C SER A 286 0.03 -6.95 -2.14
N ILE A 287 1.23 -6.71 -2.65
CA ILE A 287 1.70 -5.38 -3.05
C ILE A 287 1.33 -5.13 -4.52
N PHE A 288 0.84 -3.92 -4.81
CA PHE A 288 0.68 -3.41 -6.17
C PHE A 288 1.50 -2.13 -6.31
N GLU A 289 2.29 -2.04 -7.37
CA GLU A 289 2.85 -0.79 -7.87
C GLU A 289 1.78 -0.04 -8.65
N LEU A 290 1.58 1.24 -8.34
CA LEU A 290 0.74 2.16 -9.10
C LEU A 290 1.59 3.29 -9.65
N THR A 291 1.69 3.37 -10.98
CA THR A 291 2.24 4.55 -11.68
C THR A 291 1.10 5.49 -12.03
N ILE A 292 1.19 6.73 -11.58
CA ILE A 292 0.20 7.80 -11.75
C ILE A 292 0.57 8.67 -12.96
N LYS A 293 -0.43 9.07 -13.77
CA LYS A 293 -0.25 10.00 -14.88
C LYS A 293 -0.03 11.43 -14.36
N LYS A 294 0.63 12.24 -15.20
CA LYS A 294 0.82 13.68 -14.99
C LYS A 294 -0.32 14.47 -15.59
#